data_AF-A0A0B2AG28-F1
#
_entry.id   AF-A0A0B2AG28-F1
#
_cell.length_a   1.000
_cell.length_b   1.000
_cell.length_c   1.000
_cell.angle_alpha   90.00
_cell.angle_beta   90.00
_cell.angle_gamma   90.00
#
_symmetry.space_group_name_H-M   'P 1'
#
loop_
_entity.id
_entity.type
_entity.pdbx_description
1 polymer ?
#
loop_
_entity_poly.entity_id
_entity_poly.type
_entity_poly.pdbx_seq_one_letter_code
_entity_poly.pdbx_strand_id
1 'polypeptide(L)'
;MPEDPSGPWRQPDQDIHHYGHDMGKMKADSVPVMPAQSTSRSAPALPVKVILFASALMFVALVAAEILRIRRLGDATLGVMAMVLGFLIFGLIMTVALMVFQRNRRRRRLLVAERNPGATIATMGWSGLLLPSFVTSPALLKGANMKGFDVDVVAGPDGLSFWRGGRKIVELGAIPWASLRSVEPSQFQAAIGSRQIESVVFEFDHNPTLQSPITLVPNKESPVQVVDRLLAKRP
;
A
#
# COMPACT_ATOMS: atom_id res chain seq x y z
N MET A 1 -54.49 23.87 -15.47
CA MET A 1 -55.06 22.53 -15.24
C MET A 1 -53.99 21.68 -14.57
N PRO A 2 -54.19 21.23 -13.32
CA PRO A 2 -53.25 20.37 -12.62
C PRO A 2 -53.55 18.90 -12.93
N GLU A 3 -52.53 18.12 -13.26
CA GLU A 3 -52.62 16.66 -13.38
C GLU A 3 -52.23 15.98 -12.06
N ASP A 4 -53.05 15.00 -11.71
CA ASP A 4 -53.14 14.25 -10.45
C ASP A 4 -52.11 13.09 -10.40
N PRO A 5 -51.27 12.98 -9.35
CA PRO A 5 -50.36 11.87 -9.14
C PRO A 5 -50.94 10.85 -8.16
N SER A 6 -51.76 9.92 -8.66
CA SER A 6 -52.29 8.82 -7.83
C SER A 6 -52.48 7.52 -8.63
N GLY A 7 -51.36 6.93 -9.05
CA GLY A 7 -51.30 5.55 -9.55
C GLY A 7 -50.91 4.58 -8.43
N PRO A 8 -51.72 3.55 -8.11
CA PRO A 8 -51.39 2.59 -7.06
C PRO A 8 -50.89 1.25 -7.63
N TRP A 9 -50.29 0.45 -6.72
CA TRP A 9 -50.10 -1.01 -6.76
C TRP A 9 -48.82 -1.57 -7.42
N ARG A 10 -47.93 -2.14 -6.59
CA ARG A 10 -47.88 -3.59 -6.28
C ARG A 10 -46.64 -3.89 -5.41
N GLN A 11 -46.87 -4.28 -4.17
CA GLN A 11 -45.90 -5.01 -3.36
C GLN A 11 -45.98 -6.49 -3.75
N PRO A 12 -44.86 -7.15 -4.10
CA PRO A 12 -44.82 -8.60 -4.14
C PRO A 12 -44.60 -9.15 -2.72
N ASP A 13 -45.56 -9.95 -2.27
CA ASP A 13 -45.44 -10.88 -1.16
C ASP A 13 -44.18 -11.74 -1.36
N GLN A 14 -43.28 -11.75 -0.37
CA GLN A 14 -42.26 -12.78 -0.27
C GLN A 14 -42.50 -13.59 0.98
N ASP A 15 -42.98 -14.80 0.71
CA ASP A 15 -43.23 -15.87 1.66
C ASP A 15 -41.98 -16.21 2.48
N ILE A 16 -42.18 -16.14 3.79
CA ILE A 16 -41.22 -16.52 4.81
C ILE A 16 -41.24 -18.05 4.91
N HIS A 17 -40.28 -18.71 4.27
CA HIS A 17 -40.03 -20.12 4.54
C HIS A 17 -39.20 -20.27 5.82
N HIS A 18 -39.93 -20.56 6.91
CA HIS A 18 -39.40 -21.14 8.14
C HIS A 18 -38.75 -22.50 7.84
N TYR A 19 -37.42 -22.57 7.82
CA TYR A 19 -36.67 -23.81 7.99
C TYR A 19 -36.08 -23.83 9.40
N GLY A 20 -36.85 -24.44 10.31
CA GLY A 20 -36.29 -24.99 11.54
C GLY A 20 -35.62 -26.32 11.19
N HIS A 21 -34.30 -26.38 11.32
CA HIS A 21 -33.61 -27.65 11.45
C HIS A 21 -32.68 -27.60 12.66
N ASP A 22 -33.26 -28.09 13.76
CA ASP A 22 -32.57 -28.66 14.88
C ASP A 22 -31.74 -29.86 14.40
N MET A 23 -30.49 -29.95 14.89
CA MET A 23 -29.76 -31.19 15.22
C MET A 23 -28.25 -30.94 15.22
N GLY A 24 -27.61 -31.32 16.33
CA GLY A 24 -26.22 -31.77 16.31
C GLY A 24 -25.28 -31.01 17.21
N LYS A 25 -25.38 -31.26 18.52
CA LYS A 25 -24.24 -31.13 19.44
C LYS A 25 -23.11 -32.05 18.97
N MET A 26 -22.20 -31.54 18.14
CA MET A 26 -20.89 -32.14 17.95
C MET A 26 -19.90 -31.43 18.86
N LYS A 27 -19.62 -32.12 19.96
CA LYS A 27 -18.50 -31.86 20.86
C LYS A 27 -17.23 -32.17 20.07
N ALA A 28 -16.64 -31.14 19.48
CA ALA A 28 -15.34 -31.23 18.84
C ALA A 28 -14.26 -31.08 19.92
N ASP A 29 -13.53 -32.15 20.15
CA ASP A 29 -12.35 -32.17 21.00
C ASP A 29 -11.35 -31.12 20.51
N SER A 30 -10.91 -30.30 21.45
CA SER A 30 -9.89 -29.27 21.29
C SER A 30 -8.55 -29.92 20.94
N VAL A 31 -8.23 -29.97 19.65
CA VAL A 31 -6.87 -30.22 19.17
C VAL A 31 -6.04 -28.96 19.46
N PRO A 32 -4.90 -29.06 20.17
CA PRO A 32 -4.03 -27.93 20.41
C PRO A 32 -3.35 -27.54 19.09
N VAL A 33 -3.87 -26.51 18.42
CA VAL A 33 -3.23 -25.88 17.28
C VAL A 33 -2.00 -25.15 17.82
N MET A 34 -0.82 -25.76 17.66
CA MET A 34 0.44 -25.07 17.88
C MET A 34 0.52 -23.90 16.90
N PRO A 35 0.80 -22.67 17.37
CA PRO A 35 1.06 -21.57 16.47
C PRO A 35 2.36 -21.88 15.71
N ALA A 36 2.21 -22.15 14.41
CA ALA A 36 3.33 -22.17 13.49
C ALA A 36 4.01 -20.81 13.55
N GLN A 37 5.11 -20.73 14.31
CA GLN A 37 6.02 -19.60 14.28
C GLN A 37 6.67 -19.58 12.90
N SER A 38 6.01 -18.94 11.94
CA SER A 38 6.63 -18.53 10.70
C SER A 38 7.63 -17.43 11.07
N THR A 39 8.86 -17.84 11.37
CA THR A 39 10.00 -16.94 11.38
C THR A 39 10.20 -16.46 9.94
N SER A 40 9.41 -15.45 9.56
CA SER A 40 9.59 -14.65 8.36
C SER A 40 10.95 -13.99 8.51
N ARG A 41 11.99 -14.70 8.06
CA ARG A 41 13.32 -14.12 7.84
C ARG A 41 13.10 -13.06 6.77
N SER A 42 12.85 -11.83 7.22
CA SER A 42 12.89 -10.64 6.39
C SER A 42 14.26 -10.65 5.72
N ALA A 43 14.31 -10.98 4.43
CA ALA A 43 15.52 -10.84 3.64
C ALA A 43 16.03 -9.41 3.88
N PRO A 44 17.29 -9.22 4.29
CA PRO A 44 17.80 -7.90 4.58
C PRO A 44 17.62 -7.07 3.31
N ALA A 45 16.76 -6.05 3.39
CA ALA A 45 16.57 -5.10 2.31
C ALA A 45 17.92 -4.43 2.08
N LEU A 46 18.67 -4.91 1.07
CA LEU A 46 19.96 -4.35 0.70
C LEU A 46 19.76 -2.85 0.56
N PRO A 47 20.44 -2.03 1.38
CA PRO A 47 20.19 -0.60 1.38
C PRO A 47 20.49 -0.10 -0.03
N VAL A 48 19.63 0.76 -0.57
CA VAL A 48 19.73 1.28 -1.95
C VAL A 48 21.15 1.77 -2.29
N LYS A 49 21.91 2.21 -1.28
CA LYS A 49 23.33 2.57 -1.36
C LYS A 49 24.24 1.41 -1.80
N VAL A 50 24.00 0.18 -1.35
CA VAL A 50 24.78 -1.02 -1.72
C VAL A 50 24.47 -1.43 -3.15
N ILE A 51 23.22 -1.33 -3.59
CA ILE A 51 22.85 -1.57 -5.00
C ILE A 51 23.52 -0.52 -5.89
N LEU A 52 23.45 0.77 -5.52
CA LEU A 52 24.13 1.84 -6.24
C LEU A 52 25.65 1.64 -6.28
N PHE A 53 26.26 1.23 -5.16
CA PHE A 53 27.70 0.97 -5.09
C PHE A 53 28.09 -0.24 -5.95
N ALA A 54 27.33 -1.34 -5.88
CA ALA A 54 27.59 -2.52 -6.70
C ALA A 54 27.40 -2.24 -8.20
N SER A 55 26.39 -1.45 -8.58
CA SER A 55 26.21 -1.01 -9.97
C SER A 55 27.35 -0.11 -10.43
N ALA A 56 27.81 0.81 -9.59
CA ALA A 56 28.97 1.64 -9.90
C ALA A 56 30.26 0.81 -10.02
N LEU A 57 30.46 -0.18 -9.15
CA LEU A 57 31.61 -1.08 -9.19
C LEU A 57 31.60 -1.98 -10.44
N MET A 58 30.45 -2.58 -10.77
CA MET A 58 30.30 -3.36 -12.00
C MET A 58 30.52 -2.49 -13.24
N PHE A 59 30.05 -1.25 -13.22
CA PHE A 59 30.28 -0.30 -14.29
C PHE A 59 31.77 -0.03 -14.49
N VAL A 60 32.51 0.26 -13.40
CA VAL A 60 33.98 0.46 -13.47
C VAL A 60 34.69 -0.80 -13.98
N ALA A 61 34.28 -1.99 -13.54
CA ALA A 61 34.85 -3.26 -13.98
C ALA A 61 34.60 -3.55 -15.47
N LEU A 62 33.38 -3.30 -15.96
CA LEU A 62 33.03 -3.45 -17.38
C LEU A 62 33.80 -2.48 -18.26
N VAL A 63 33.94 -1.22 -17.83
CA VAL A 63 34.76 -0.23 -18.53
C VAL A 63 36.22 -0.65 -18.58
N ALA A 64 36.78 -1.14 -17.46
CA ALA A 64 38.17 -1.61 -17.41
C ALA A 64 38.41 -2.84 -18.30
N ALA A 65 37.49 -3.82 -18.28
CA ALA A 65 37.56 -5.02 -19.13
C ALA A 65 37.53 -4.66 -20.63
N GLU A 66 36.74 -3.65 -21.00
CA GLU A 66 36.60 -3.26 -22.40
C GLU A 66 37.74 -2.36 -22.87
N ILE A 67 38.31 -1.51 -22.00
CA ILE A 67 39.59 -0.83 -22.26
C ILE A 67 40.72 -1.85 -22.50
N LEU A 68 40.73 -2.96 -21.75
CA LEU A 68 41.70 -4.04 -21.96
C LEU A 68 41.48 -4.78 -23.30
N ARG A 69 40.23 -4.93 -23.76
CA ARG A 69 39.90 -5.49 -25.09
C ARG A 69 40.21 -4.53 -26.25
N ILE A 70 40.04 -3.22 -26.04
CA ILE A 70 40.28 -2.14 -27.03
C ILE A 70 41.73 -2.12 -27.53
N ARG A 71 42.70 -2.63 -26.75
CA ARG A 71 44.08 -2.80 -27.23
C ARG A 71 44.23 -3.74 -28.44
N ARG A 72 43.18 -4.44 -28.87
CA ARG A 72 43.28 -5.46 -29.94
C ARG A 72 42.57 -5.18 -31.26
N LEU A 73 41.66 -4.21 -31.42
CA LEU A 73 41.00 -3.95 -32.72
C LEU A 73 40.59 -2.49 -32.94
N GLY A 74 41.04 -1.90 -34.05
CA GLY A 74 40.91 -0.47 -34.39
C GLY A 74 39.49 0.08 -34.52
N ASP A 75 38.50 -0.73 -34.91
CA ASP A 75 37.12 -0.28 -35.16
C ASP A 75 36.09 -0.71 -34.07
N ALA A 76 36.49 -1.58 -33.14
CA ALA A 76 35.61 -2.00 -32.02
C ALA A 76 35.48 -0.91 -30.93
N THR A 77 36.38 0.07 -30.96
CA THR A 77 36.50 1.15 -29.97
C THR A 77 35.27 2.04 -29.93
N LEU A 78 34.72 2.41 -31.08
CA LEU A 78 33.58 3.32 -31.18
C LEU A 78 32.29 2.67 -30.64
N GLY A 79 32.06 1.39 -30.96
CA GLY A 79 30.91 0.62 -30.47
C GLY A 79 30.94 0.40 -28.96
N VAL A 80 32.12 0.10 -28.42
CA VAL A 80 32.32 -0.04 -26.96
C VAL A 80 32.08 1.29 -26.25
N MET A 81 32.63 2.40 -26.76
CA MET A 81 32.43 3.72 -26.16
C MET A 81 30.96 4.14 -26.18
N ALA A 82 30.24 3.84 -27.27
CA ALA A 82 28.80 4.09 -27.35
C ALA A 82 27.99 3.26 -26.34
N MET A 83 28.35 1.98 -26.15
CA MET A 83 27.68 1.09 -25.18
C MET A 83 27.92 1.56 -23.73
N VAL A 84 29.18 1.88 -23.39
CA VAL A 84 29.56 2.42 -22.07
C VAL A 84 28.82 3.73 -21.79
N LEU A 85 28.79 4.64 -22.76
CA LEU A 85 28.08 5.91 -22.64
C LEU A 85 26.57 5.69 -22.45
N GLY A 86 25.97 4.74 -23.18
CA GLY A 86 24.57 4.37 -23.01
C GLY A 86 24.24 3.88 -21.60
N PHE A 87 25.07 3.00 -21.03
CA PHE A 87 24.91 2.54 -19.65
C PHE A 87 25.09 3.66 -18.61
N LEU A 88 26.04 4.58 -18.83
CA LEU A 88 26.21 5.76 -17.99
C LEU A 88 24.96 6.63 -17.97
N ILE A 89 24.42 6.96 -19.15
CA ILE A 89 23.23 7.79 -19.28
C ILE A 89 22.04 7.10 -18.60
N PHE A 90 21.85 5.80 -18.85
CA PHE A 90 20.76 5.04 -18.21
C PHE A 90 20.90 4.99 -16.68
N GLY A 91 22.11 4.71 -16.18
CA GLY A 91 22.40 4.69 -14.74
C GLY A 91 22.18 6.05 -14.08
N LEU A 92 22.58 7.15 -14.75
CA LEU A 92 22.34 8.50 -14.28
C LEU A 92 20.84 8.83 -14.22
N ILE A 93 20.09 8.55 -15.29
CA ILE A 93 18.64 8.78 -15.35
C ILE A 93 17.94 8.01 -14.22
N MET A 94 18.28 6.73 -14.04
CA MET A 94 17.69 5.89 -13.00
C MET A 94 18.01 6.42 -11.59
N THR A 95 19.25 6.85 -11.37
CA THR A 95 19.68 7.41 -10.08
C THR A 95 18.94 8.71 -9.76
N VAL A 96 18.83 9.63 -10.73
CA VAL A 96 18.09 10.89 -10.58
C VAL A 96 16.62 10.61 -10.32
N ALA A 97 16.00 9.68 -11.05
CA ALA A 97 14.61 9.30 -10.85
C ALA A 97 14.36 8.76 -9.43
N LEU A 98 15.22 7.88 -8.93
CA LEU A 98 15.14 7.34 -7.57
C LEU A 98 15.33 8.44 -6.52
N MET A 99 16.27 9.37 -6.73
CA MET A 99 16.52 10.49 -5.82
C MET A 99 15.30 11.42 -5.74
N VAL A 100 14.71 11.78 -6.88
CA VAL A 100 13.49 12.59 -6.95
C VAL A 100 12.33 11.88 -6.27
N PHE A 101 12.15 10.58 -6.51
CA PHE A 101 11.11 9.78 -5.86
C PHE A 101 11.26 9.78 -4.33
N GLN A 102 12.47 9.53 -3.82
CA GLN A 102 12.74 9.56 -2.38
C GLN A 102 12.54 10.94 -1.77
N ARG A 103 12.98 12.00 -2.47
CA ARG A 103 12.79 13.38 -2.03
C ARG A 103 11.31 13.75 -1.95
N ASN A 104 10.52 13.35 -2.94
CA ASN A 104 9.07 13.56 -2.95
C ASN A 104 8.39 12.81 -1.79
N ARG A 105 8.81 11.56 -1.51
CA ARG A 105 8.29 10.79 -0.38
C ARG A 105 8.61 11.44 0.97
N ARG A 106 9.82 11.96 1.15
CA ARG A 106 10.20 12.71 2.36
C ARG A 106 9.40 14.00 2.50
N ARG A 107 9.32 14.79 1.42
CA ARG A 107 8.55 16.05 1.40
C ARG A 107 7.08 15.81 1.75
N ARG A 108 6.47 14.76 1.19
CA ARG A 108 5.10 14.36 1.53
C ARG A 108 4.93 14.15 3.03
N ARG A 109 5.78 13.32 3.63
CA ARG A 109 5.71 13.01 5.07
C ARG A 109 5.84 14.25 5.93
N LEU A 110 6.73 15.18 5.56
CA LEU A 110 6.87 16.46 6.25
C LEU A 110 5.59 17.28 6.16
N LEU A 111 4.98 17.41 4.97
CA LEU A 111 3.73 18.15 4.81
C LEU A 111 2.55 17.55 5.59
N VAL A 112 2.47 16.21 5.65
CA VAL A 112 1.44 15.53 6.46
C VAL A 112 1.68 15.76 7.96
N ALA A 113 2.94 15.70 8.39
CA ALA A 113 3.33 15.96 9.79
C ALA A 113 3.11 17.42 10.20
N GLU A 114 3.42 18.38 9.33
CA GLU A 114 3.17 19.81 9.55
C GLU A 114 1.67 20.11 9.73
N ARG A 115 0.80 19.41 9.00
CA ARG A 115 -0.66 19.54 9.15
C ARG A 115 -1.23 18.81 10.36
N ASN A 116 -0.53 17.83 10.91
CA ASN A 116 -1.01 16.98 11.99
C ASN A 116 0.04 16.91 13.12
N PRO A 117 0.28 18.02 13.84
CA PRO A 117 1.29 18.06 14.88
C PRO A 117 0.95 17.10 16.03
N GLY A 118 1.92 16.29 16.46
CA GLY A 118 1.76 15.33 17.56
C GLY A 118 1.01 14.03 17.21
N ALA A 119 0.52 13.91 15.97
CA ALA A 119 -0.13 12.71 15.48
C ALA A 119 0.88 11.59 15.16
N THR A 120 0.44 10.35 15.32
CA THR A 120 1.19 9.18 14.86
C THR A 120 0.94 8.98 13.38
N ILE A 121 2.00 8.84 12.57
CA ILE A 121 1.89 8.64 11.12
C ILE A 121 2.44 7.27 10.71
N ALA A 122 1.61 6.45 10.07
CA ALA A 122 1.98 5.17 9.48
C ALA A 122 1.85 5.23 7.95
N THR A 123 2.94 4.97 7.21
CA THR A 123 2.87 4.88 5.74
C THR A 123 2.56 3.45 5.32
N MET A 124 1.46 3.30 4.60
CA MET A 124 1.01 2.05 4.00
C MET A 124 0.84 2.24 2.48
N GLY A 125 0.55 1.15 1.78
CA GLY A 125 0.27 1.14 0.34
C GLY A 125 -1.09 0.54 0.07
N TRP A 126 -1.77 1.09 -0.92
CA TRP A 126 -2.93 0.48 -1.54
C TRP A 126 -2.58 0.07 -2.97
N SER A 127 -3.07 -1.09 -3.42
CA SER A 127 -2.90 -1.56 -4.80
C SER A 127 -4.24 -1.95 -5.40
N GLY A 128 -4.63 -1.27 -6.48
CA GLY A 128 -5.86 -1.59 -7.21
C GLY A 128 -5.83 -2.93 -7.96
N LEU A 129 -4.68 -3.61 -8.02
CA LEU A 129 -4.58 -4.96 -8.57
C LEU A 129 -4.89 -6.04 -7.53
N LEU A 130 -4.78 -5.71 -6.24
CA LEU A 130 -4.85 -6.68 -5.15
C LEU A 130 -6.02 -6.41 -4.21
N LEU A 131 -6.43 -5.15 -4.09
CA LEU A 131 -7.37 -4.69 -3.09
C LEU A 131 -8.48 -3.87 -3.76
N PRO A 132 -9.73 -4.00 -3.27
CA PRO A 132 -10.83 -3.16 -3.75
C PRO A 132 -10.54 -1.68 -3.48
N SER A 133 -11.12 -0.80 -4.29
CA SER A 133 -11.11 0.64 -4.00
C SER A 133 -11.83 0.88 -2.68
N PHE A 134 -11.26 1.74 -1.84
CA PHE A 134 -11.85 2.11 -0.56
C PHE A 134 -12.28 3.58 -0.50
N VAL A 135 -12.21 4.29 -1.62
CA VAL A 135 -12.61 5.70 -1.72
C VAL A 135 -13.86 5.79 -2.57
N THR A 136 -14.91 6.41 -2.02
CA THR A 136 -16.22 6.53 -2.70
C THR A 136 -16.18 7.51 -3.86
N SER A 137 -15.38 8.57 -3.77
CA SER A 137 -15.27 9.62 -4.79
C SER A 137 -14.08 9.41 -5.72
N PRO A 138 -14.29 9.16 -7.03
CA PRO A 138 -13.21 9.04 -8.02
C PRO A 138 -12.38 10.32 -8.16
N ALA A 139 -12.95 11.49 -7.83
CA ALA A 139 -12.25 12.78 -7.90
C ALA A 139 -11.04 12.83 -6.95
N LEU A 140 -11.13 12.18 -5.78
CA LEU A 140 -10.03 12.07 -4.82
C LEU A 140 -8.88 11.19 -5.34
N LEU A 141 -9.19 10.28 -6.27
CA LEU A 141 -8.24 9.43 -6.98
C LEU A 141 -7.68 10.09 -8.26
N LYS A 142 -8.12 11.31 -8.62
CA LYS A 142 -7.61 12.00 -9.82
C LYS A 142 -6.09 12.18 -9.73
N GLY A 143 -5.39 11.71 -10.76
CA GLY A 143 -3.92 11.71 -10.83
C GLY A 143 -3.24 10.68 -9.94
N ALA A 144 -3.97 9.76 -9.31
CA ALA A 144 -3.40 8.55 -8.75
C ALA A 144 -3.10 7.54 -9.87
N ASN A 145 -2.04 6.75 -9.70
CA ASN A 145 -1.81 5.61 -10.58
C ASN A 145 -2.82 4.51 -10.21
N MET A 146 -3.61 4.03 -11.17
CA MET A 146 -4.61 2.99 -10.93
C MET A 146 -4.01 1.67 -10.44
N LYS A 147 -2.71 1.45 -10.63
CA LYS A 147 -1.99 0.26 -10.12
C LYS A 147 -1.77 0.29 -8.59
N GLY A 148 -1.80 1.46 -7.98
CA GLY A 148 -1.60 1.63 -6.53
C GLY A 148 -0.94 2.96 -6.16
N PHE A 149 -1.03 3.31 -4.88
CA PHE A 149 -0.42 4.50 -4.29
C PHE A 149 -0.15 4.33 -2.79
N ASP A 150 0.81 5.10 -2.29
CA ASP A 150 1.04 5.20 -0.85
C ASP A 150 -0.08 6.00 -0.17
N VAL A 151 -0.49 5.51 1.00
CA VAL A 151 -1.44 6.14 1.91
C VAL A 151 -0.73 6.36 3.25
N ASP A 152 -0.67 7.61 3.69
CA ASP A 152 -0.23 7.93 5.04
C ASP A 152 -1.46 7.94 5.96
N VAL A 153 -1.52 7.00 6.90
CA VAL A 153 -2.57 6.89 7.92
C VAL A 153 -2.10 7.65 9.15
N VAL A 154 -2.89 8.61 9.59
CA VAL A 154 -2.55 9.53 10.68
C VAL A 154 -3.52 9.31 11.83
N ALA A 155 -3.01 8.89 12.99
CA ALA A 155 -3.79 8.76 14.22
C ALA A 155 -3.59 9.98 15.11
N GLY A 156 -4.67 10.71 15.35
CA GLY A 156 -4.73 11.89 16.21
C GLY A 156 -5.76 11.75 17.33
N PRO A 157 -6.03 12.82 18.09
CA PRO A 157 -7.03 12.81 19.16
C PRO A 157 -8.45 12.52 18.68
N ASP A 158 -8.79 12.97 17.47
CA ASP A 158 -10.16 12.87 16.94
C ASP A 158 -10.45 11.55 16.23
N GLY A 159 -9.40 10.83 15.78
CA GLY A 159 -9.56 9.61 15.01
C GLY A 159 -8.37 9.29 14.11
N LEU A 160 -8.67 8.53 13.05
CA LEU A 160 -7.76 8.18 11.97
C LEU A 160 -8.05 9.02 10.73
N SER A 161 -7.06 9.65 10.10
CA SER A 161 -7.20 10.29 8.80
C SER A 161 -6.28 9.67 7.76
N PHE A 162 -6.75 9.61 6.51
CA PHE A 162 -6.08 8.90 5.40
C PHE A 162 -5.63 9.92 4.37
N TRP A 163 -4.33 9.98 4.12
CA TRP A 163 -3.73 10.99 3.26
C TRP A 163 -3.06 10.34 2.06
N ARG A 164 -3.37 10.85 0.87
CA ARG A 164 -2.69 10.46 -0.36
C ARG A 164 -1.58 11.44 -0.70
N GLY A 165 -0.45 10.85 -1.08
CA GLY A 165 0.69 11.56 -1.65
C GLY A 165 0.58 11.86 -3.14
N GLY A 166 1.24 12.94 -3.56
CA GLY A 166 1.38 13.29 -4.97
C GLY A 166 2.11 14.63 -5.12
N ARG A 167 1.76 15.40 -6.17
CA ARG A 167 2.20 16.81 -6.29
C ARG A 167 1.62 17.68 -5.16
N LYS A 168 0.46 17.31 -4.63
CA LYS A 168 -0.20 17.90 -3.47
C LYS A 168 -0.64 16.78 -2.53
N ILE A 169 -0.64 17.05 -1.23
CA ILE A 169 -1.26 16.14 -0.25
C ILE A 169 -2.78 16.32 -0.30
N VAL A 170 -3.50 15.20 -0.32
CA VAL A 170 -4.97 15.18 -0.38
C VAL A 170 -5.46 14.26 0.71
N GLU A 171 -6.34 14.77 1.57
CA GLU A 171 -7.05 13.95 2.53
C GLU A 171 -8.14 13.16 1.79
N LEU A 172 -8.10 11.84 1.93
CA LEU A 172 -9.06 10.91 1.34
C LEU A 172 -10.31 10.78 2.20
N GLY A 173 -10.15 10.96 3.51
CA GLY A 173 -11.22 10.88 4.50
C GLY A 173 -10.65 10.69 5.91
N ALA A 174 -11.52 10.85 6.92
CA ALA A 174 -11.20 10.64 8.32
C ALA A 174 -12.28 9.82 9.03
N ILE A 175 -11.87 8.90 9.90
CA ILE A 175 -12.70 8.00 10.70
C ILE A 175 -12.55 8.41 12.16
N PRO A 176 -13.60 8.97 12.79
CA PRO A 176 -13.61 9.24 14.22
C PRO A 176 -13.38 7.98 15.05
N TRP A 177 -12.73 8.09 16.22
CA TRP A 177 -12.52 6.91 17.10
C TRP A 177 -13.83 6.22 17.51
N ALA A 178 -14.91 6.98 17.64
CA ALA A 178 -16.22 6.47 18.01
C ALA A 178 -16.85 5.58 16.92
N SER A 179 -16.52 5.78 15.64
CA SER A 179 -17.04 4.95 14.54
C SER A 179 -16.07 3.83 14.14
N LEU A 180 -14.87 3.80 14.70
CA LEU A 180 -13.87 2.77 14.44
C LEU A 180 -14.21 1.50 15.24
N ARG A 181 -14.60 0.44 14.53
CA ARG A 181 -14.93 -0.85 15.12
C ARG A 181 -13.66 -1.64 15.45
N SER A 182 -12.79 -1.82 14.47
CA SER A 182 -11.58 -2.63 14.62
C SER A 182 -10.45 -2.13 13.71
N VAL A 183 -9.23 -2.37 14.16
CA VAL A 183 -8.00 -2.22 13.36
C VAL A 183 -7.16 -3.44 13.61
N GLU A 184 -7.13 -4.35 12.64
CA GLU A 184 -6.55 -5.68 12.84
C GLU A 184 -5.48 -5.99 11.80
N PRO A 185 -4.39 -6.66 12.21
CA PRO A 185 -3.44 -7.23 11.28
C PRO A 185 -4.12 -8.37 10.51
N SER A 186 -3.93 -8.41 9.20
CA SER A 186 -4.50 -9.44 8.34
C SER A 186 -3.44 -9.92 7.34
N GLN A 187 -3.76 -11.02 6.65
CA GLN A 187 -2.94 -11.56 5.58
C GLN A 187 -3.87 -11.93 4.43
N PHE A 188 -3.53 -11.52 3.22
CA PHE A 188 -4.25 -11.93 2.02
C PHE A 188 -3.31 -12.62 1.03
N GLN A 189 -3.85 -13.56 0.25
CA GLN A 189 -3.09 -14.24 -0.77
C GLN A 189 -2.91 -13.32 -1.99
N ALA A 190 -1.67 -13.12 -2.43
CA ALA A 190 -1.42 -12.31 -3.62
C ALA A 190 -2.09 -12.92 -4.85
N ALA A 191 -2.68 -12.09 -5.72
CA ALA A 191 -3.28 -12.56 -6.97
C ALA A 191 -2.28 -13.24 -7.91
N ILE A 192 -0.98 -12.94 -7.76
CA ILE A 192 0.10 -13.52 -8.54
C ILE A 192 1.10 -14.16 -7.58
N GLY A 193 1.10 -15.50 -7.53
CA GLY A 193 1.98 -16.33 -6.70
C GLY A 193 1.32 -16.84 -5.42
N SER A 194 1.99 -17.77 -4.72
CA SER A 194 1.52 -18.37 -3.45
C SER A 194 1.87 -17.54 -2.21
N ARG A 195 2.31 -16.29 -2.39
CA ARG A 195 2.82 -15.47 -1.30
C ARG A 195 1.67 -14.80 -0.56
N GLN A 196 1.64 -14.96 0.76
CA GLN A 196 0.78 -14.17 1.63
C GLN A 196 1.39 -12.78 1.84
N ILE A 197 0.56 -11.76 1.69
CA ILE A 197 0.92 -10.36 1.90
C ILE A 197 0.28 -9.94 3.21
N GLU A 198 1.12 -9.47 4.13
CA GLU A 198 0.72 -8.86 5.38
C GLU A 198 0.04 -7.51 5.14
N SER A 199 -1.11 -7.29 5.78
CA SER A 199 -1.93 -6.10 5.65
C SER A 199 -2.53 -5.67 7.00
N VAL A 200 -3.15 -4.50 7.01
CA VAL A 200 -3.96 -4.00 8.12
C VAL A 200 -5.34 -3.69 7.57
N VAL A 201 -6.38 -4.19 8.26
CA VAL A 201 -7.79 -3.97 7.93
C VAL A 201 -8.37 -2.98 8.93
N PHE A 202 -9.07 -1.97 8.42
CA PHE A 202 -9.79 -0.98 9.21
C PHE A 202 -11.29 -1.16 8.96
N GLU A 203 -12.03 -1.48 10.02
CA GLU A 203 -13.49 -1.57 9.98
C GLU A 203 -14.12 -0.44 10.77
N PHE A 204 -15.15 0.16 10.19
CA PHE A 204 -15.88 1.28 10.78
C PHE A 204 -17.34 1.28 10.34
N ASP A 205 -18.18 1.99 11.09
CA ASP A 205 -19.62 2.05 10.88
C ASP A 205 -20.00 2.74 9.56
N HIS A 206 -19.60 4.00 9.43
CA HIS A 206 -19.98 4.82 8.29
C HIS A 206 -18.95 5.92 8.05
N ASN A 207 -18.73 6.23 6.77
CA ASN A 207 -17.93 7.37 6.34
C ASN A 207 -18.47 7.89 4.99
N PRO A 208 -18.56 9.22 4.80
CA PRO A 208 -19.04 9.78 3.54
C PRO A 208 -18.05 9.56 2.37
N THR A 209 -16.77 9.42 2.67
CA THR A 209 -15.68 9.41 1.67
C THR A 209 -14.97 8.07 1.53
N LEU A 210 -15.07 7.20 2.54
CA LEU A 210 -14.37 5.93 2.63
C LEU A 210 -15.36 4.76 2.66
N GLN A 211 -15.00 3.65 2.02
CA GLN A 211 -15.74 2.40 2.04
C GLN A 211 -15.11 1.44 3.04
N SER A 212 -15.95 0.86 3.90
CA SER A 212 -15.56 -0.15 4.88
C SER A 212 -15.73 -1.55 4.27
N PRO A 213 -14.79 -2.50 4.47
CA PRO A 213 -13.51 -2.35 5.17
C PRO A 213 -12.41 -1.74 4.28
N ILE A 214 -11.46 -1.01 4.90
CA ILE A 214 -10.25 -0.54 4.21
C ILE A 214 -9.13 -1.55 4.47
N THR A 215 -8.47 -2.04 3.42
CA THR A 215 -7.26 -2.86 3.56
C THR A 215 -6.05 -2.10 3.03
N LEU A 216 -4.96 -2.05 3.81
CA LEU A 216 -3.71 -1.41 3.43
C LEU A 216 -2.50 -2.29 3.74
N VAL A 217 -1.44 -2.19 2.94
CA VAL A 217 -0.19 -2.96 3.09
C VAL A 217 0.88 -2.11 3.75
N PRO A 218 1.38 -2.46 4.94
CA PRO A 218 2.48 -1.74 5.59
C PRO A 218 3.74 -1.72 4.71
N ASN A 219 4.44 -0.58 4.65
CA ASN A 219 5.59 -0.45 3.74
C ASN A 219 6.91 -0.97 4.34
N LYS A 220 7.10 -0.82 5.66
CA LYS A 220 8.39 -1.14 6.34
C LYS A 220 8.24 -1.75 7.73
N GLU A 221 7.05 -1.75 8.29
CA GLU A 221 6.77 -2.13 9.68
C GLU A 221 5.85 -3.34 9.65
N SER A 222 5.92 -4.20 10.67
CA SER A 222 4.97 -5.30 10.78
C SER A 222 3.55 -4.76 11.02
N PRO A 223 2.50 -5.41 10.50
CA PRO A 223 1.13 -4.99 10.75
C PRO A 223 0.82 -4.77 12.23
N VAL A 224 1.30 -5.67 13.10
CA VAL A 224 1.11 -5.59 14.55
C VAL A 224 1.69 -4.29 15.13
N GLN A 225 2.96 -3.96 14.80
CA GLN A 225 3.59 -2.73 15.28
C GLN A 225 2.86 -1.47 14.79
N VAL A 226 2.35 -1.52 13.56
CA VAL A 226 1.57 -0.43 12.98
C VAL A 226 0.26 -0.23 13.73
N VAL A 227 -0.47 -1.33 13.98
CA VAL A 227 -1.74 -1.34 14.73
C VAL A 227 -1.52 -0.79 16.13
N ASP A 228 -0.56 -1.33 16.88
CA ASP A 228 -0.24 -0.91 18.25
C ASP A 228 0.06 0.59 18.31
N ARG A 229 0.87 1.08 17.37
CA ARG A 229 1.26 2.51 17.33
C ARG A 229 0.08 3.43 16.98
N LEU A 230 -0.82 2.99 16.09
CA LEU A 230 -2.01 3.76 15.73
C LEU A 230 -3.03 3.78 16.88
N LEU A 231 -3.26 2.63 17.52
CA LEU A 231 -4.22 2.48 18.62
C LEU A 231 -3.73 3.11 19.92
N ALA A 232 -2.42 3.29 20.13
CA ALA A 232 -1.87 4.02 21.27
C ALA A 232 -2.33 5.49 21.37
N LYS A 233 -2.96 6.03 20.31
CA LYS A 233 -3.56 7.38 20.29
C LYS A 233 -5.06 7.39 20.53
N ARG A 234 -5.69 6.22 20.65
CA ARG A 234 -7.11 6.11 21.00
C ARG A 234 -7.29 6.50 22.48
N PRO A 235 -8.20 7.44 22.80
CA PRO A 235 -8.48 7.82 24.18
C PRO A 235 -9.19 6.73 24.98
#